data_AF-A0A2G5T331-F1
#
_entry.id   AF-A0A2G5T331-F1
#
_cell.length_a   1.000
_cell.length_b   1.000
_cell.length_c   1.000
_cell.angle_alpha   90.00
_cell.angle_beta   90.00
_cell.angle_gamma   90.00
#
_symmetry.space_group_name_H-M   'P 1'
#
loop_
_entity.id
_entity.type
_entity.pdbx_description
1 polymer ?
#
loop_
_entity_poly.entity_id
_entity_poly.type
_entity_poly.pdbx_seq_one_letter_code
_entity_poly.pdbx_strand_id
1 'polypeptide(L)'
;MDATKALASFNSIKTRVTGCHNASIRPDLSKPELAKFRESWKEAIKKNNEAGQRIWTVRNLETVKIPYKDGQTPHPWTVRNQTK
;
A
#
# COMPACT_ATOMS: atom_id res chain seq x y z
N MET A 1 2.79 -0.89 28.61
CA MET A 1 1.47 -1.20 28.01
C MET A 1 1.63 -2.47 27.20
N ASP A 2 0.83 -3.49 27.49
CA ASP A 2 0.82 -4.75 26.73
C ASP A 2 0.38 -4.55 25.28
N ALA A 3 1.13 -5.12 24.34
CA ALA A 3 0.79 -5.12 22.92
C ALA A 3 -0.62 -5.67 22.66
N THR A 4 -1.03 -6.67 23.44
CA THR A 4 -2.37 -7.28 23.40
C THR A 4 -3.47 -6.28 23.75
N LYS A 5 -3.22 -5.39 24.73
CA LYS A 5 -4.18 -4.38 25.18
C LYS A 5 -4.35 -3.27 24.15
N ALA A 6 -3.26 -2.88 23.47
CA ALA A 6 -3.29 -1.94 22.37
C ALA A 6 -4.05 -2.50 21.15
N LEU A 7 -3.82 -3.77 20.79
CA LEU A 7 -4.51 -4.46 19.69
C LEU A 7 -6.02 -4.56 19.92
N ALA A 8 -6.44 -4.94 21.13
CA ALA A 8 -7.85 -5.00 21.51
C ALA A 8 -8.52 -3.63 21.40
N SER A 9 -7.84 -2.57 21.86
CA SER A 9 -8.35 -1.20 21.82
C SER A 9 -8.48 -0.69 20.38
N PHE A 10 -7.49 -0.98 19.52
CA PHE A 10 -7.53 -0.65 18.10
C PHE A 10 -8.71 -1.33 17.40
N ASN A 11 -8.88 -2.65 17.60
CA ASN A 11 -9.96 -3.40 16.97
C ASN A 11 -11.35 -2.87 17.40
N SER A 12 -11.51 -2.52 18.68
CA SER A 12 -12.76 -1.92 19.19
C SER A 12 -13.07 -0.55 18.56
N ILE A 13 -12.06 0.31 18.39
CA ILE A 13 -12.25 1.62 17.75
C ILE A 13 -12.52 1.45 16.25
N LYS A 14 -11.84 0.50 15.61
CA LYS A 14 -12.01 0.16 14.19
C LYS A 14 -13.43 -0.28 13.86
N THR A 15 -14.08 -1.07 14.71
CA THR A 15 -15.49 -1.47 14.49
C THR A 15 -16.47 -0.33 14.74
N ARG A 16 -16.16 0.58 15.66
CA ARG A 16 -17.04 1.69 16.05
C ARG A 16 -17.06 2.86 15.05
N VAL A 17 -15.95 3.10 14.33
CA VAL A 17 -15.83 4.24 13.41
C VAL A 17 -16.06 3.77 11.98
N THR A 18 -17.19 4.16 11.38
CA THR A 18 -17.65 3.71 10.05
C THR A 18 -16.62 3.95 8.93
N GLY A 19 -15.80 5.01 9.05
CA GLY A 19 -14.73 5.32 8.10
C GLY A 19 -13.41 4.54 8.30
N CYS A 20 -13.25 3.83 9.41
CA CYS A 20 -12.00 3.15 9.78
C CYS A 20 -12.06 1.63 9.57
N HIS A 21 -13.12 1.09 8.97
CA HIS A 21 -13.29 -0.36 8.79
C HIS A 21 -12.15 -1.03 8.00
N ASN A 22 -11.53 -0.27 7.08
CA ASN A 22 -10.38 -0.72 6.28
C ASN A 22 -9.02 -0.33 6.90
N ALA A 23 -9.00 0.30 8.08
CA ALA A 23 -7.76 0.61 8.77
C ALA A 23 -7.08 -0.69 9.19
N SER A 24 -5.82 -0.86 8.81
CA SER A 24 -4.95 -1.91 9.32
C SER A 24 -4.01 -1.30 10.33
N ILE A 25 -3.73 -2.02 11.40
CA ILE A 25 -2.55 -1.72 12.23
C ILE A 25 -1.37 -1.84 11.28
N ARG A 26 -0.44 -0.88 11.35
CA ARG A 26 0.83 -1.00 10.63
C ARG A 26 1.39 -2.38 10.99
N PRO A 27 1.48 -3.33 10.05
CA PRO A 27 2.00 -4.64 10.37
C PRO A 27 3.38 -4.42 10.97
N ASP A 28 3.66 -5.09 12.10
CA ASP A 28 4.97 -5.07 12.74
C ASP A 28 5.92 -5.87 11.86
N LEU A 29 6.22 -5.30 10.70
CA LEU A 29 7.11 -5.87 9.71
C LEU A 29 8.49 -5.88 10.35
N SER A 30 9.08 -7.07 10.46
CA SER A 30 10.46 -7.18 10.87
C SER A 30 11.33 -6.35 9.93
N LYS A 31 12.48 -5.85 10.41
CA LYS A 31 13.46 -5.10 9.58
C LYS A 31 13.65 -5.66 8.15
N PRO A 32 13.79 -6.98 7.92
CA PRO A 32 13.90 -7.56 6.57
C PRO A 32 12.63 -7.40 5.72
N GLU A 33 11.45 -7.57 6.30
CA GLU A 33 10.19 -7.45 5.57
C GLU A 33 9.90 -5.99 5.18
N LEU A 34 10.30 -5.04 6.03
CA LEU A 34 10.22 -3.61 5.71
C LEU A 34 11.16 -3.23 4.55
N ALA A 35 12.34 -3.84 4.46
CA ALA A 35 13.24 -3.66 3.33
C ALA A 35 12.59 -4.16 2.03
N LYS A 36 12.07 -5.39 2.04
CA LYS A 36 11.34 -5.99 0.89
C LYS A 36 10.15 -5.12 0.46
N PHE A 37 9.40 -4.58 1.42
CA PHE A 37 8.28 -3.66 1.13
C PHE A 37 8.74 -2.40 0.40
N ARG A 38 9.82 -1.77 0.88
CA ARG A 38 10.37 -0.55 0.27
C ARG A 38 10.91 -0.82 -1.13
N GLU A 39 11.60 -1.93 -1.32
CA GLU A 39 12.13 -2.36 -2.63
C GLU A 39 11.00 -2.62 -3.62
N SER A 40 9.95 -3.33 -3.19
CA SER A 40 8.77 -3.60 -4.03
C SER A 40 8.06 -2.31 -4.43
N TRP A 41 7.92 -1.33 -3.52
CA TRP A 41 7.34 -0.04 -3.86
C TRP A 41 8.22 0.76 -4.83
N LYS A 42 9.54 0.73 -4.64
CA LYS A 42 10.49 1.37 -5.56
C LYS A 42 10.35 0.79 -6.98
N GLU A 43 10.23 -0.52 -7.09
CA GLU A 43 10.03 -1.20 -8.37
C GLU A 43 8.66 -0.86 -9.00
N ALA A 44 7.57 -0.94 -8.22
CA ALA A 44 6.23 -0.61 -8.71
C ALA A 44 6.15 0.85 -9.21
N ILE A 45 6.76 1.78 -8.49
CA ILE A 45 6.83 3.21 -8.89
C ILE A 45 7.65 3.35 -10.17
N LYS A 46 8.82 2.71 -10.27
CA LYS A 46 9.65 2.76 -11.49
C LYS A 46 8.85 2.31 -12.71
N LYS A 47 8.20 1.14 -12.62
CA LYS A 47 7.38 0.58 -13.69
C LYS A 47 6.19 1.48 -14.06
N ASN A 48 5.55 2.12 -13.08
CA ASN A 48 4.46 3.06 -13.33
C ASN A 48 4.94 4.38 -13.94
N ASN A 49 6.12 4.87 -13.55
CA ASN A 49 6.75 6.04 -14.16
C ASN A 49 7.07 5.78 -15.64
N GLU A 50 7.64 4.61 -15.96
CA GLU A 50 7.95 4.19 -17.33
C GLU A 50 6.68 4.06 -18.20
N ALA A 51 5.58 3.55 -17.62
CA ALA A 51 4.32 3.40 -18.33
C ALA A 51 3.46 4.68 -18.40
N GLY A 52 3.74 5.70 -17.58
CA GLY A 52 2.88 6.89 -17.43
C GLY A 52 1.48 6.59 -16.86
N GLN A 53 1.27 5.35 -16.42
CA GLN A 53 -0.01 4.81 -15.98
C GLN A 53 0.18 3.92 -14.76
N ARG A 54 -0.83 3.87 -13.89
CA ARG A 54 -0.82 3.04 -12.69
C ARG A 54 -1.13 1.59 -13.07
N ILE A 55 -0.11 0.78 -13.35
CA ILE A 55 -0.28 -0.62 -13.79
C ILE A 55 0.18 -1.60 -12.70
N TRP A 56 1.12 -1.18 -11.87
CA TRP A 56 1.77 -1.98 -10.83
C TRP A 56 1.44 -1.45 -9.44
N THR A 57 1.30 -2.37 -8.48
CA THR A 57 1.06 -2.06 -7.07
C THR A 57 1.75 -3.09 -6.18
N VAL A 58 1.89 -2.82 -4.88
CA VAL A 58 2.47 -3.78 -3.94
C VAL A 58 1.35 -4.46 -3.16
N ARG A 59 1.32 -5.79 -3.17
CA ARG A 59 0.46 -6.63 -2.30
C ARG A 59 1.32 -7.71 -1.67
N ASN A 60 1.10 -8.01 -0.39
CA ASN A 60 1.86 -9.03 0.35
C ASN A 60 3.39 -8.88 0.23
N LEU A 61 3.89 -7.64 0.26
CA LEU A 61 5.33 -7.32 0.10
C LEU A 61 5.91 -7.65 -1.29
N GLU A 62 5.07 -7.78 -2.31
CA GLU A 62 5.49 -8.12 -3.68
C GLU A 62 4.86 -7.18 -4.70
N THR A 63 5.60 -6.88 -5.77
CA THR A 63 5.12 -6.09 -6.89
C THR A 63 4.17 -6.93 -7.75
N VAL A 64 2.90 -6.56 -7.78
CA VAL A 64 1.85 -7.23 -8.55
C VAL A 64 1.25 -6.31 -9.59
N LYS A 65 0.81 -6.88 -10.71
CA LYS A 65 0.05 -6.16 -11.74
C LYS A 65 -1.38 -5.98 -11.27
N ILE A 66 -1.92 -4.77 -11.42
CA ILE A 66 -3.32 -4.49 -11.10
C ILE A 66 -4.20 -5.18 -12.14
N PRO A 67 -5.15 -6.04 -11.73
CA PRO A 67 -6.10 -6.64 -12.66
C PRO A 67 -7.15 -5.59 -13.05
N TYR A 68 -6.93 -4.93 -14.18
CA TYR A 68 -7.93 -4.08 -14.82
C TYR A 68 -8.96 -4.94 -15.56
N LYS A 69 -10.23 -4.51 -15.55
CA LYS A 69 -11.26 -5.16 -16.37
C LYS A 69 -10.98 -4.92 -17.85
N ASP A 70 -11.49 -5.81 -18.70
CA ASP A 70 -11.42 -5.63 -20.16
C ASP A 70 -12.11 -4.31 -20.55
N GLY A 71 -11.39 -3.43 -21.26
CA GLY A 71 -11.85 -2.08 -21.60
C GLY A 71 -11.65 -1.01 -20.52
N GLN A 72 -11.15 -1.34 -19.32
CA GLN A 72 -10.85 -0.36 -18.28
C GLN A 72 -9.46 0.27 -18.50
N THR A 73 -9.42 1.58 -18.72
CA THR A 73 -8.16 2.31 -18.85
C THR A 73 -7.47 2.45 -17.48
N PRO A 74 -6.18 2.11 -17.35
CA PRO A 74 -5.42 2.36 -16.14
C PRO A 74 -5.43 3.85 -15.76
N HIS A 75 -5.44 4.13 -14.46
CA HIS A 75 -5.41 5.52 -13.98
C HIS A 75 -4.11 6.21 -14.40
N PRO A 76 -4.15 7.50 -14.78
CA PRO A 76 -2.94 8.24 -15.15
C PRO A 76 -1.99 8.30 -13.95
N TRP A 77 -0.70 8.10 -14.21
CA TRP A 77 0.35 8.18 -13.21
C TRP A 77 1.14 9.46 -13.39
N THR A 78 0.67 10.54 -12.74
CA THR A 78 1.33 11.83 -12.80
C THR A 78 2.52 11.85 -11.84
N VAL A 79 3.74 11.84 -12.40
CA VAL A 79 4.94 12.13 -11.62
C VAL A 79 4.88 13.59 -11.22
N ARG A 80 4.62 13.86 -9.95
CA ARG A 80 4.78 15.22 -9.41
C ARG A 80 6.27 15.52 -9.44
N ASN A 81 6.71 16.28 -10.44
CA ASN A 81 8.03 16.87 -10.43
C ASN A 81 8.13 17.70 -9.16
N GLN A 82 8.91 17.24 -8.17
CA GLN A 82 9.22 18.06 -7.02
C GLN A 82 10.02 19.25 -7.55
N THR A 83 9.38 20.42 -7.59
CA THR A 83 10.08 21.68 -7.77
C THR A 83 11.13 21.76 -6.66
N LYS A 84 12.38 21.90 -7.08
CA LYS A 84 13.57 21.80 -6.24
C LYS A 84 13.71 22.98 -5.28
#